data_AF-A0A7W0UAD6-F1
#
_entry.id   AF-A0A7W0UAD6-F1
#
_cell.length_a   1.000
_cell.length_b   1.000
_cell.length_c   1.000
_cell.angle_alpha   90.00
_cell.angle_beta   90.00
_cell.angle_gamma   90.00
#
_symmetry.space_group_name_H-M   'P 1'
#
loop_
_entity.id
_entity.type
_entity.pdbx_description
1 polymer ?
#
loop_
_entity_poly.entity_id
_entity_poly.type
_entity_poly.pdbx_seq_one_letter_code
_entity_poly.pdbx_strand_id
1 'polypeptide(L)' 'MAEASPEFRRISEDSVRRRTGKGWADWLAILDDWGAADQGHAASARHLHDTYGISPWWAQAVTVRYEYERGLRVPK' A
#
# COMPACT_ATOMS: atom_id res chain seq x y z
N MET A 1 6.98 -10.18 15.66
CA MET A 1 7.65 -9.37 14.63
C MET A 1 7.35 -10.03 13.29
N ALA A 2 6.35 -9.54 12.56
CA ALA A 2 6.12 -10.06 11.21
C ALA A 2 7.16 -9.42 10.31
N GLU A 3 8.19 -10.18 9.94
CA GLU A 3 9.06 -9.82 8.82
C GLU A 3 8.14 -9.46 7.66
N ALA A 4 8.19 -8.21 7.19
CA ALA A 4 7.43 -7.88 6.00
C ALA A 4 8.04 -8.71 4.87
N SER A 5 7.25 -9.67 4.39
CA SER A 5 7.70 -10.62 3.40
C SER A 5 8.32 -9.86 2.22
N PRO A 6 9.51 -10.28 1.73
CA PRO A 6 10.20 -9.66 0.59
C PRO A 6 9.37 -9.70 -0.71
N GLU A 7 8.24 -10.39 -0.68
CA GLU A 7 7.28 -10.60 -1.76
C GLU A 7 6.67 -9.28 -2.25
N PHE A 8 6.30 -8.35 -1.35
CA PHE A 8 5.66 -7.10 -1.76
C PHE A 8 6.61 -6.14 -2.49
N ARG A 9 7.92 -6.19 -2.22
CA ARG A 9 8.93 -5.43 -2.95
C ARG A 9 9.22 -5.99 -4.34
N ARG A 10 8.96 -7.28 -4.56
CA ARG A 10 9.18 -7.95 -5.85
C ARG A 10 8.02 -7.75 -6.83
N ILE A 11 6.93 -7.14 -6.40
CA ILE A 11 5.80 -6.87 -7.29
C ILE A 11 6.15 -5.72 -8.24
N SER A 12 6.28 -6.05 -9.52
CA SER A 12 6.54 -5.09 -10.59
C SER A 12 5.42 -4.05 -10.75
N GLU A 13 5.78 -2.87 -11.24
CA GLU A 13 4.82 -1.80 -11.56
C GLU A 13 3.73 -2.25 -12.55
N ASP A 14 4.10 -3.04 -13.56
CA ASP A 14 3.16 -3.58 -14.55
C ASP A 14 2.08 -4.46 -13.90
N SER A 15 2.48 -5.32 -12.95
CA SER A 15 1.55 -6.21 -12.23
C SER A 15 0.52 -5.41 -11.43
N VAL A 16 0.97 -4.35 -10.75
CA VAL A 16 0.10 -3.47 -9.95
C VAL A 16 -0.83 -2.70 -10.86
N ARG A 17 -0.30 -2.08 -11.91
CA ARG A 17 -1.10 -1.32 -12.87
C ARG A 17 -2.16 -2.18 -13.55
N ARG A 18 -1.85 -3.43 -13.91
CA ARG A 18 -2.84 -4.36 -14.49
C ARG A 18 -3.91 -4.82 -13.52
N ARG A 19 -3.64 -4.87 -12.21
CA ARG A 19 -4.58 -5.41 -11.22
C ARG A 19 -5.36 -4.34 -10.48
N THR A 20 -4.76 -3.16 -10.32
CA THR A 20 -5.30 -2.05 -9.55
C THR A 20 -5.70 -0.87 -10.43
N GLY A 21 -5.26 -0.85 -11.69
CA GLY A 21 -5.52 0.24 -12.63
C GLY A 21 -4.56 1.43 -12.51
N LYS A 22 -3.72 1.49 -11.46
CA LYS A 22 -2.79 2.60 -11.21
C LYS A 22 -1.38 2.08 -10.89
N GLY A 23 -0.36 2.92 -11.11
CA GLY A 23 1.01 2.58 -10.76
C GLY A 23 1.28 2.71 -9.27
N TRP A 24 2.47 2.30 -8.85
CA TRP A 24 2.90 2.47 -7.45
C TRP A 24 2.95 3.94 -7.05
N ALA A 25 3.55 4.80 -7.87
CA ALA A 25 3.66 6.23 -7.57
C ALA A 25 2.29 6.90 -7.36
N ASP A 26 1.30 6.56 -8.18
CA ASP A 26 -0.08 7.03 -8.03
C ASP A 26 -0.69 6.61 -6.69
N TRP A 27 -0.54 5.33 -6.33
CA TRP A 27 -1.08 4.81 -5.08
C TRP A 27 -0.41 5.42 -3.86
N LEU A 28 0.91 5.58 -3.91
CA LEU A 28 1.65 6.23 -2.84
C LEU A 28 1.21 7.68 -2.68
N ALA A 29 0.99 8.41 -3.78
CA ALA A 29 0.48 9.78 -3.76
C ALA A 29 -0.95 9.86 -3.21
N ILE A 30 -1.83 8.93 -3.60
CA ILE A 30 -3.20 8.83 -3.06
C ILE A 30 -3.19 8.61 -1.55
N LEU A 31 -2.35 7.70 -1.06
CA LEU A 31 -2.23 7.44 0.36
C LEU A 31 -1.61 8.62 1.12
N ASP A 32 -0.69 9.36 0.49
CA ASP A 32 -0.11 10.57 1.05
C ASP A 32 -1.16 11.68 1.22
N ASP A 33 -1.92 11.95 0.16
CA ASP A 33 -3.01 12.94 0.13
C ASP A 33 -4.12 12.60 1.14
N TRP A 34 -4.44 11.31 1.27
CA TRP A 34 -5.42 10.83 2.24
C TRP A 34 -4.91 10.87 3.69
N GLY A 35 -3.60 10.99 3.93
CA GLY A 35 -3.02 10.97 5.27
C GLY A 35 -2.91 9.57 5.86
N ALA A 36 -2.59 8.56 5.04
CA ALA A 36 -2.42 7.17 5.45
C ALA A 36 -1.43 6.97 6.62
N ALA A 37 -0.43 7.85 6.71
CA ALA A 37 0.54 7.86 7.81
C ALA A 37 -0.11 8.06 9.19
N ASP A 38 -1.17 8.86 9.27
CA ASP A 38 -1.88 9.18 10.52
C ASP A 38 -3.02 8.18 10.80
N GLN A 39 -3.73 7.76 9.75
CA GLN A 39 -4.84 6.81 9.81
C GLN A 39 -4.40 5.38 10.16
N GLY A 40 -3.17 5.02 9.79
CA GLY A 40 -2.58 3.71 10.04
C GLY A 40 -2.94 2.61 9.03
N HIS A 41 -2.31 1.45 9.20
CA HIS A 41 -2.32 0.36 8.21
C HIS A 41 -3.73 -0.14 7.85
N ALA A 42 -4.54 -0.47 8.85
CA ALA A 42 -5.85 -1.09 8.63
C ALA A 42 -6.84 -0.12 7.94
N ALA A 43 -6.79 1.16 8.33
CA ALA A 43 -7.63 2.19 7.75
C ALA A 43 -7.23 2.47 6.29
N SER A 44 -5.92 2.51 6.00
CA SER A 44 -5.38 2.65 4.64
C SER A 44 -5.83 1.53 3.71
N ALA A 45 -5.68 0.28 4.15
CA ALA A 45 -6.11 -0.87 3.36
C ALA A 45 -7.64 -0.87 3.12
N ARG A 46 -8.42 -0.45 4.12
CA ARG A 46 -9.87 -0.33 3.98
C ARG A 46 -10.27 0.79 3.02
N HIS A 47 -9.64 1.96 3.12
CA HIS A 47 -9.89 3.09 2.22
C HIS A 47 -9.62 2.71 0.76
N LEU A 48 -8.49 2.04 0.51
CA LEU A 48 -8.14 1.53 -0.80
C LEU A 48 -9.20 0.56 -1.35
N HIS A 49 -9.67 -0.38 -0.52
CA HIS A 49 -10.70 -1.33 -0.93
C HIS A 49 -12.06 -0.65 -1.20
N ASP A 50 -12.50 0.22 -0.30
CA ASP A 50 -13.84 0.82 -0.32
C ASP A 50 -13.96 1.92 -1.39
N THR A 51 -12.94 2.77 -1.51
CA THR A 51 -12.94 3.92 -2.45
C THR A 51 -12.52 3.51 -3.85
N TYR A 52 -11.55 2.59 -3.98
CA TYR A 52 -10.96 2.24 -5.27
C TYR A 52 -11.28 0.82 -5.74
N GLY A 53 -12.01 0.03 -4.95
CA GLY A 53 -12.45 -1.31 -5.33
C GLY A 53 -11.32 -2.33 -5.49
N ILE A 54 -10.10 -2.01 -5.05
CA ILE A 54 -8.96 -2.94 -5.14
C ILE A 54 -9.13 -4.08 -4.14
N SER A 55 -8.64 -5.26 -4.51
CA SER A 55 -8.80 -6.42 -3.64
C SER A 55 -8.11 -6.22 -2.28
N PRO A 56 -8.62 -6.82 -1.19
CA PRO A 56 -8.06 -6.64 0.15
C PRO A 56 -6.56 -6.93 0.22
N TRP A 57 -6.10 -7.95 -0.53
CA TRP A 57 -4.69 -8.30 -0.61
C TRP A 57 -3.85 -7.21 -1.31
N TRP A 58 -4.35 -6.64 -2.41
CA TRP A 58 -3.68 -5.54 -3.11
C TRP A 58 -3.64 -4.27 -2.26
N ALA A 59 -4.71 -3.99 -1.53
CA ALA A 59 -4.77 -2.86 -0.60
C ALA A 59 -3.73 -2.99 0.53
N GLN A 60 -3.53 -4.19 1.07
CA GLN A 60 -2.46 -4.47 2.03
C GLN A 60 -1.08 -4.30 1.40
N ALA A 61 -0.85 -4.84 0.21
CA ALA A 61 0.42 -4.71 -0.51
C ALA A 61 0.82 -3.24 -0.73
N VAL A 62 -0.15 -2.43 -1.16
CA VAL A 62 0.01 -0.98 -1.36
C VAL A 62 0.32 -0.26 -0.06
N THR A 63 -0.44 -0.56 0.99
CA THR A 63 -0.22 0.03 2.32
C THR A 63 1.15 -0.35 2.88
N VAL A 64 1.55 -1.63 2.81
CA VAL A 64 2.87 -2.09 3.28
C VAL A 64 3.99 -1.34 2.56
N ARG A 65 3.91 -1.22 1.23
CA ARG A 65 4.93 -0.51 0.46
C ARG A 65 4.97 0.97 0.82
N TYR A 66 3.82 1.61 1.00
CA TYR A 66 3.72 2.99 1.46
C TYR A 66 4.42 3.21 2.80
N GLU A 67 4.15 2.37 3.79
CA GLU A 67 4.78 2.46 5.11
C GLU A 67 6.31 2.31 5.04
N TYR A 68 6.81 1.47 4.14
CA TYR A 68 8.25 1.32 3.89
C TYR A 68 8.86 2.56 3.24
N GLU A 69 8.23 3.10 2.19
CA GLU A 69 8.77 4.26 1.47
C GLU A 69 8.70 5.55 2.31
N ARG A 70 7.79 5.61 3.29
CA ARG A 70 7.70 6.71 4.26
C ARG A 70 8.48 6.47 5.56
N GLY A 71 9.16 5.32 5.68
CA GLY A 71 9.94 4.99 6.88
C GLY A 71 9.09 4.83 8.16
N LEU A 72 7.78 4.65 8.02
CA LEU A 72 6.83 4.51 9.13
C LEU A 72 6.95 3.14 9.82
N ARG A 73 7.49 2.15 9.11
CA ARG A 73 7.92 0.90 9.73
C ARG A 73 9.30 1.04 10.33
N VAL A 74 9.33 1.47 11.58
CA VAL A 74 10.45 1.20 12.48
C VAL A 74 10.30 -0.26 12.94
N PRO A 75 11.25 -1.17 12.66
CA PRO A 75 11.23 -2.47 13.30
C PRO A 75 11.31 -2.23 14.81
N LYS A 76 10.31 -2.70 15.57
CA LYS A 76 10.47 -2.91 17.01
C LYS A 76 11.27 -4.20 17.21
#